data_AF-A0A0Q7ATW4-F1
#
_entry.id   AF-A0A0Q7ATW4-F1
#
_cell.length_a   1.000
_cell.length_b   1.000
_cell.length_c   1.000
_cell.angle_alpha   90.00
_cell.angle_beta   90.00
_cell.angle_gamma   90.00
#
_symmetry.space_group_name_H-M   'P 1'
#
loop_
_entity.id
_entity.type
_entity.pdbx_description
1 polymer ?
#
loop_
_entity_poly.entity_id
_entity_poly.type
_entity_poly.pdbx_seq_one_letter_code
_entity_poly.pdbx_strand_id
1 'polypeptide(L)'
;MKKTLALLATLCLTTSYPLQSAAQSFSFTFSGSGVSGAVTLTYGAATDAKYPQAFEVTGISGTFSDSNNGLNIVNAAIGPLVPITHDTPEADNLLAPNDFSRFSVAAGLPPPHTGTLSYDNLFYPAGSPPTASDYPVHGGFLDIYGLMFSIGNGQVVNLWSNGDFSGTGAGPIDYGVAVATAAISLDYVGGGVAVAAVPEPSTYALMLLGVAAFGAVARRRQGT
;
A
#
# COMPACT_ATOMS: atom_id res chain seq x y z
N MET A 1 -7.23 -53.27 46.08
CA MET A 1 -7.76 -51.92 45.78
C MET A 1 -7.00 -51.38 44.57
N LYS A 2 -7.60 -51.44 43.38
CA LYS A 2 -6.95 -51.07 42.11
C LYS A 2 -7.07 -49.56 41.91
N LYS A 3 -5.93 -48.88 41.73
CA LYS A 3 -5.85 -47.46 41.38
C LYS A 3 -6.08 -47.33 39.87
N THR A 4 -7.13 -46.62 39.47
CA THR A 4 -7.41 -46.32 38.07
C THR A 4 -6.79 -44.96 37.73
N LEU A 5 -5.74 -44.98 36.89
CA LEU A 5 -5.16 -43.77 36.30
C LEU A 5 -6.13 -43.29 35.21
N ALA A 6 -6.65 -42.07 35.33
CA ALA A 6 -7.39 -41.41 34.26
C ALA A 6 -6.39 -40.72 33.32
N LEU A 7 -6.26 -41.26 32.10
CA LEU A 7 -5.48 -40.66 31.03
C LEU A 7 -6.38 -39.64 30.31
N LEU A 8 -6.11 -38.34 30.48
CA LEU A 8 -6.74 -37.29 29.67
C LEU A 8 -6.12 -37.30 28.27
N ALA A 9 -6.89 -37.73 27.27
CA ALA A 9 -6.53 -37.56 25.87
C ALA A 9 -6.91 -36.15 25.41
N THR A 10 -5.90 -35.30 25.19
CA THR A 10 -6.08 -34.00 24.52
C THR A 10 -6.30 -34.24 23.04
N LEU A 11 -7.54 -34.11 22.59
CA LEU A 11 -7.90 -34.19 21.17
C LEU A 11 -7.50 -32.87 20.48
N CYS A 12 -6.33 -32.84 19.84
CA CYS A 12 -5.98 -31.77 18.90
C CYS A 12 -6.84 -31.91 17.64
N LEU A 13 -7.92 -31.14 17.53
CA LEU A 13 -8.61 -30.91 16.26
C LEU A 13 -7.73 -30.03 15.38
N THR A 14 -6.93 -30.65 14.49
CA THR A 14 -6.31 -29.94 13.38
C THR A 14 -7.37 -29.74 12.30
N THR A 15 -8.09 -28.63 12.34
CA THR A 15 -8.90 -28.18 11.20
C THR A 15 -7.95 -27.72 10.10
N SER A 16 -7.64 -28.61 9.17
CA SER A 16 -7.03 -28.27 7.89
C SER A 16 -8.07 -27.52 7.05
N TYR A 17 -8.15 -26.21 7.26
CA TYR A 17 -8.83 -25.33 6.32
C TYR A 17 -8.04 -25.35 5.00
N PRO A 18 -8.69 -25.48 3.84
CA PRO A 18 -8.02 -25.10 2.60
C PRO A 18 -7.62 -23.63 2.75
N LEU A 19 -6.33 -23.35 2.60
CA LEU A 19 -5.82 -21.99 2.43
C LEU A 19 -6.36 -21.49 1.09
N GLN A 20 -7.63 -21.06 1.09
CA GLN A 20 -8.14 -20.21 0.05
C GLN A 20 -7.27 -18.95 0.13
N SER A 21 -6.53 -18.64 -0.93
CA SER A 21 -5.85 -17.36 -1.10
C SER A 21 -6.94 -16.28 -1.04
N ALA A 22 -7.23 -15.81 0.17
CA ALA A 22 -8.21 -14.78 0.40
C ALA A 22 -7.58 -13.48 -0.06
N ALA A 23 -8.31 -12.72 -0.88
CA ALA A 23 -7.96 -11.35 -1.16
C ALA A 23 -7.81 -10.62 0.19
N GLN A 24 -6.64 -10.02 0.38
CA GLN A 24 -6.33 -9.25 1.58
C GLN A 24 -6.59 -7.78 1.30
N SER A 25 -6.84 -7.03 2.37
CA SER A 25 -7.00 -5.59 2.28
C SER A 25 -5.97 -4.87 3.13
N PHE A 26 -5.58 -3.68 2.67
CA PHE A 26 -4.75 -2.76 3.41
C PHE A 26 -5.35 -1.36 3.29
N SER A 27 -5.73 -0.79 4.43
CA SER A 27 -6.32 0.53 4.49
C SER A 27 -5.33 1.57 5.01
N PHE A 28 -5.31 2.74 4.40
CA PHE A 28 -4.47 3.86 4.84
C PHE A 28 -5.14 5.20 4.55
N THR A 29 -4.71 6.23 5.25
CA THR A 29 -5.05 7.62 4.96
C THR A 29 -3.81 8.41 4.65
N PHE A 30 -3.92 9.41 3.80
CA PHE A 30 -2.83 10.34 3.53
C PHE A 30 -3.31 11.78 3.58
N SER A 31 -2.40 12.68 3.94
CA SER A 31 -2.67 14.12 3.97
C SER A 31 -1.38 14.92 3.98
N GLY A 32 -1.38 16.05 3.28
CA GLY A 32 -0.27 16.99 3.25
C GLY A 32 -0.31 17.83 1.99
N SER A 33 0.35 18.99 1.99
CA SER A 33 0.52 19.82 0.78
C SER A 33 -0.75 20.04 -0.05
N GLY A 34 -1.92 20.20 0.59
CA GLY A 34 -3.21 20.47 -0.08
C GLY A 34 -3.95 19.25 -0.63
N VAL A 35 -3.38 18.05 -0.53
CA VAL A 35 -4.00 16.78 -0.92
C VAL A 35 -4.34 15.91 0.28
N SER A 36 -5.39 15.09 0.15
CA SER A 36 -5.74 14.09 1.16
C SER A 36 -6.58 12.96 0.60
N GLY A 37 -6.62 11.84 1.31
CA GLY A 37 -7.48 10.72 0.94
C GLY A 37 -7.52 9.61 1.97
N ALA A 38 -8.49 8.72 1.77
CA ALA A 38 -8.63 7.47 2.49
C ALA A 38 -8.72 6.37 1.43
N VAL A 39 -7.87 5.36 1.52
CA VAL A 39 -7.70 4.33 0.50
C VAL A 39 -7.77 2.96 1.16
N THR A 40 -8.49 2.04 0.52
CA THR A 40 -8.41 0.61 0.81
C THR A 40 -7.95 -0.12 -0.45
N LEU A 41 -6.80 -0.76 -0.35
CA LEU A 41 -6.27 -1.66 -1.36
C LEU A 41 -6.84 -3.06 -1.16
N THR A 42 -6.97 -3.79 -2.26
CA THR A 42 -7.18 -5.23 -2.26
C THR A 42 -6.05 -5.87 -3.05
N TYR A 43 -5.41 -6.90 -2.50
CA TYR A 43 -4.31 -7.62 -3.15
C TYR A 43 -4.44 -9.13 -2.92
N GLY A 44 -3.86 -9.91 -3.83
CA GLY A 44 -3.92 -11.37 -3.81
C GLY A 44 -2.59 -12.00 -3.40
N ALA A 45 -2.38 -13.26 -3.78
CA ALA A 45 -1.07 -13.92 -3.64
C ALA A 45 -0.13 -13.66 -4.84
N ALA A 46 -0.60 -12.97 -5.88
CA ALA A 46 0.23 -12.59 -7.02
C ALA A 46 1.23 -11.49 -6.62
N THR A 47 2.43 -11.59 -7.16
CA THR A 47 3.56 -10.73 -6.82
C THR A 47 4.35 -10.42 -8.07
N ASP A 48 5.00 -9.25 -8.08
CA ASP A 48 5.91 -8.85 -9.13
C ASP A 48 7.01 -9.90 -9.35
N ALA A 49 7.31 -10.18 -10.62
CA ALA A 49 8.27 -11.22 -10.99
C ALA A 49 9.72 -10.94 -10.54
N LYS A 50 10.07 -9.66 -10.37
CA LYS A 50 11.38 -9.20 -9.90
C LYS A 50 11.41 -9.00 -8.38
N TYR A 51 10.28 -8.59 -7.81
CA TYR A 51 10.10 -8.35 -6.39
C TYR A 51 9.04 -9.28 -5.79
N PRO A 52 9.38 -10.53 -5.43
CA PRO A 52 8.43 -11.49 -4.84
C PRO A 52 7.81 -11.07 -3.51
N GLN A 53 8.32 -10.01 -2.86
CA GLN A 53 7.75 -9.39 -1.67
C GLN A 53 6.72 -8.29 -1.97
N ALA A 54 6.56 -7.91 -3.24
CA ALA A 54 5.67 -6.87 -3.70
C ALA A 54 4.40 -7.51 -4.25
N PHE A 55 3.26 -7.23 -3.63
CA PHE A 55 1.97 -7.80 -4.03
C PHE A 55 1.32 -6.94 -5.10
N GLU A 56 0.78 -7.60 -6.12
CA GLU A 56 -0.03 -6.94 -7.14
C GLU A 56 -1.34 -6.44 -6.52
N VAL A 57 -1.58 -5.13 -6.61
CA VAL A 57 -2.86 -4.56 -6.19
C VAL A 57 -3.91 -4.91 -7.25
N THR A 58 -4.96 -5.62 -6.84
CA THR A 58 -6.04 -6.11 -7.70
C THR A 58 -7.32 -5.29 -7.58
N GLY A 59 -7.42 -4.45 -6.55
CA GLY A 59 -8.55 -3.56 -6.35
C GLY A 59 -8.18 -2.36 -5.48
N ILE A 60 -8.96 -1.30 -5.64
CA ILE A 60 -8.79 -0.06 -4.88
C ILE A 60 -10.17 0.59 -4.67
N SER A 61 -10.34 1.23 -3.53
CA SER A 61 -11.53 2.03 -3.23
C SER A 61 -11.20 3.13 -2.23
N GLY A 62 -12.10 4.11 -2.08
CA GLY A 62 -11.95 5.18 -1.11
C GLY A 62 -12.27 6.55 -1.68
N THR A 63 -11.63 7.58 -1.14
CA THR A 63 -11.87 8.98 -1.51
C THR A 63 -10.57 9.75 -1.68
N PHE A 64 -10.57 10.68 -2.63
CA PHE A 64 -9.48 11.60 -2.94
C PHE A 64 -9.96 13.05 -2.87
N SER A 65 -9.14 13.94 -2.32
CA SER A 65 -9.36 15.38 -2.33
C SER A 65 -8.08 16.14 -2.67
N ASP A 66 -8.23 17.23 -3.41
CA ASP A 66 -7.16 18.12 -3.83
C ASP A 66 -7.69 19.57 -3.88
N SER A 67 -7.07 20.44 -3.08
CA SER A 67 -7.38 21.85 -2.97
C SER A 67 -6.42 22.78 -3.72
N ASN A 68 -5.39 22.21 -4.35
CA ASN A 68 -4.36 22.95 -5.06
C ASN A 68 -4.86 23.46 -6.41
N ASN A 69 -4.19 24.50 -6.93
CA ASN A 69 -4.36 25.03 -8.29
C ASN A 69 -5.80 25.35 -8.71
N GLY A 70 -6.72 25.56 -7.74
CA GLY A 70 -8.14 25.77 -8.00
C GLY A 70 -8.91 24.52 -8.43
N LEU A 71 -8.34 23.31 -8.29
CA LEU A 71 -8.96 22.04 -8.67
C LEU A 71 -10.22 21.74 -7.85
N ASN A 72 -10.21 22.07 -6.56
CA ASN A 72 -11.34 21.91 -5.64
C ASN A 72 -11.99 20.52 -5.73
N ILE A 73 -11.17 19.48 -5.85
CA ILE A 73 -11.62 18.09 -5.82
C ILE A 73 -11.93 17.76 -4.36
N VAL A 74 -13.18 17.45 -4.06
CA VAL A 74 -13.64 17.18 -2.69
C VAL A 74 -14.28 15.81 -2.63
N ASN A 75 -13.64 14.88 -1.91
CA ASN A 75 -14.10 13.51 -1.68
C ASN A 75 -14.52 12.79 -2.98
N ALA A 76 -13.75 12.98 -4.05
CA ALA A 76 -13.97 12.23 -5.28
C ALA A 76 -13.79 10.74 -4.99
N ALA A 77 -14.74 9.93 -5.44
CA ALA A 77 -14.66 8.48 -5.28
C ALA A 77 -13.47 7.95 -6.10
N ILE A 78 -12.67 7.10 -5.48
CA ILE A 78 -11.63 6.36 -6.18
C ILE A 78 -12.28 5.35 -7.11
N GLY A 79 -11.95 5.45 -8.39
CA GLY A 79 -12.36 4.55 -9.46
C GLY A 79 -11.36 3.40 -9.66
N PRO A 80 -11.39 2.73 -10.82
CA PRO A 80 -10.51 1.59 -11.08
C PRO A 80 -9.03 1.99 -11.13
N LEU A 81 -8.17 1.01 -10.86
CA LEU A 81 -6.74 1.10 -11.13
C LEU A 81 -6.50 1.35 -12.62
N VAL A 82 -5.47 2.13 -12.93
CA VAL A 82 -4.97 2.22 -14.30
C VAL A 82 -4.26 0.89 -14.65
N PRO A 83 -4.58 0.24 -15.79
CA PRO A 83 -4.04 -1.08 -16.11
C PRO A 83 -2.53 -1.08 -16.29
N ILE A 84 -1.85 -2.11 -15.76
CA ILE A 84 -0.41 -2.36 -15.99
C ILE A 84 -0.16 -2.69 -17.46
N THR A 85 0.88 -2.06 -18.04
CA THR A 85 1.26 -2.18 -19.45
C THR A 85 2.62 -2.85 -19.67
N HIS A 86 3.41 -3.05 -18.60
CA HIS A 86 4.76 -3.62 -18.67
C HIS A 86 5.66 -2.87 -19.67
N ASP A 87 5.71 -1.55 -19.53
CA ASP A 87 6.52 -0.71 -20.40
C ASP A 87 8.02 -0.98 -20.20
N THR A 88 8.82 -0.78 -21.24
CA THR A 88 10.27 -0.91 -21.12
C THR A 88 10.82 0.27 -20.32
N PRO A 89 11.45 0.07 -19.15
CA PRO A 89 12.09 1.16 -18.40
C PRO A 89 13.28 1.73 -19.18
N GLU A 90 13.84 2.83 -18.71
CA GLU A 90 15.08 3.39 -19.23
C GLU A 90 16.19 2.33 -19.23
N ALA A 91 17.06 2.33 -20.23
CA ALA A 91 18.02 1.24 -20.43
C ALA A 91 19.02 1.05 -19.28
N ASP A 92 19.28 2.11 -18.52
CA ASP A 92 20.11 2.14 -17.32
C ASP A 92 19.34 1.88 -16.02
N ASN A 93 18.01 1.85 -16.08
CA ASN A 93 17.16 1.50 -14.95
C ASN A 93 17.04 -0.02 -14.80
N LEU A 94 18.07 -0.61 -14.20
CA LEU A 94 18.19 -2.03 -13.92
C LEU A 94 17.34 -2.49 -12.73
N LEU A 95 16.68 -1.57 -12.00
CA LEU A 95 15.91 -1.89 -10.80
C LEU A 95 14.40 -1.83 -11.01
N ALA A 96 13.89 -1.23 -12.08
CA ALA A 96 12.45 -1.17 -12.35
C ALA A 96 11.73 -2.55 -12.17
N PRO A 97 10.58 -2.60 -11.46
CA PRO A 97 9.74 -3.77 -11.34
C PRO A 97 9.31 -4.31 -12.71
N ASN A 98 8.90 -5.57 -12.74
CA ASN A 98 8.32 -6.15 -13.95
C ASN A 98 7.00 -5.46 -14.32
N ASP A 99 6.26 -4.96 -13.34
CA ASP A 99 4.97 -4.29 -13.53
C ASP A 99 5.12 -2.79 -13.86
N PHE A 100 6.34 -2.31 -14.06
CA PHE A 100 6.60 -0.93 -14.45
C PHE A 100 5.79 -0.53 -15.68
N SER A 101 5.09 0.60 -15.57
CA SER A 101 4.15 1.11 -16.56
C SER A 101 4.23 2.64 -16.63
N ARG A 102 3.79 3.22 -17.76
CA ARG A 102 3.77 4.68 -17.98
C ARG A 102 2.39 5.16 -18.39
N PHE A 103 2.06 6.35 -17.92
CA PHE A 103 0.88 7.12 -18.33
C PHE A 103 1.34 8.40 -19.01
N SER A 104 1.04 8.55 -20.30
CA SER A 104 1.44 9.73 -21.06
C SER A 104 0.66 10.98 -20.64
N VAL A 105 1.37 12.07 -20.42
CA VAL A 105 0.84 13.39 -20.08
C VAL A 105 1.44 14.41 -21.03
N ALA A 106 0.63 15.00 -21.90
CA ALA A 106 1.15 15.82 -23.00
C ALA A 106 1.82 17.14 -22.53
N ALA A 107 1.43 17.69 -21.39
CA ALA A 107 1.99 18.94 -20.87
C ALA A 107 1.87 19.09 -19.35
N GLY A 108 2.60 20.05 -18.77
CA GLY A 108 2.41 20.51 -17.39
C GLY A 108 3.19 19.77 -16.30
N LEU A 109 3.88 18.67 -16.63
CA LEU A 109 4.77 18.02 -15.67
C LEU A 109 6.00 18.90 -15.36
N PRO A 110 6.43 18.99 -14.09
CA PRO A 110 7.61 19.77 -13.72
C PRO A 110 8.90 19.06 -14.14
N PRO A 111 9.97 19.80 -14.48
CA PRO A 111 11.29 19.19 -14.69
C PRO A 111 11.77 18.40 -13.46
N PRO A 112 12.49 17.27 -13.64
CA PRO A 112 12.95 16.71 -14.91
C PRO A 112 11.92 15.82 -15.62
N HIS A 113 10.71 15.67 -15.06
CA HIS A 113 9.69 14.78 -15.59
C HIS A 113 9.12 15.34 -16.89
N THR A 114 9.32 14.61 -18.00
CA THR A 114 8.79 15.02 -19.31
C THR A 114 7.90 13.94 -19.90
N GLY A 115 6.63 14.27 -20.11
CA GLY A 115 5.73 13.50 -20.96
C GLY A 115 5.08 12.26 -20.35
N THR A 116 5.53 11.78 -19.18
CA THR A 116 4.95 10.59 -18.54
C THR A 116 4.97 10.65 -17.01
N LEU A 117 3.98 10.02 -16.39
CA LEU A 117 4.02 9.54 -15.01
C LEU A 117 4.27 8.02 -15.06
N SER A 118 5.15 7.50 -14.22
CA SER A 118 5.37 6.06 -14.06
C SER A 118 4.58 5.51 -12.88
N TYR A 119 4.20 4.24 -12.95
CA TYR A 119 3.48 3.51 -11.89
C TYR A 119 3.70 2.01 -12.05
N ASP A 120 3.45 1.24 -10.99
CA ASP A 120 3.56 -0.22 -10.99
C ASP A 120 2.40 -0.93 -10.26
N ASN A 121 1.60 -0.17 -9.51
CA ASN A 121 0.51 -0.68 -8.66
C ASN A 121 0.95 -1.82 -7.72
N LEU A 122 2.15 -1.73 -7.15
CA LEU A 122 2.68 -2.71 -6.21
C LEU A 122 2.53 -2.26 -4.75
N PHE A 123 2.19 -3.23 -3.89
CA PHE A 123 2.11 -3.04 -2.45
C PHE A 123 3.23 -3.79 -1.73
N TYR A 124 3.98 -3.09 -0.88
CA TYR A 124 5.14 -3.60 -0.14
C TYR A 124 4.85 -3.59 1.38
N PRO A 125 4.24 -4.64 1.95
CA PRO A 125 3.84 -4.65 3.37
C PRO A 125 5.01 -4.42 4.34
N ALA A 126 6.23 -4.79 3.95
CA ALA A 126 7.44 -4.66 4.76
C ALA A 126 8.32 -3.46 4.39
N GLY A 127 7.86 -2.59 3.49
CA GLY A 127 8.65 -1.50 2.93
C GLY A 127 9.23 -1.82 1.56
N SER A 128 9.18 -0.86 0.65
CA SER A 128 9.76 -0.99 -0.69
C SER A 128 11.29 -0.93 -0.65
N PRO A 129 12.01 -1.79 -1.38
CA PRO A 129 13.44 -1.64 -1.63
C PRO A 129 13.70 -0.51 -2.65
N PRO A 130 14.96 -0.17 -2.99
CA PRO A 130 15.22 0.63 -4.18
C PRO A 130 14.68 -0.05 -5.46
N THR A 131 13.82 0.65 -6.19
CA THR A 131 13.19 0.17 -7.43
C THR A 131 13.56 1.00 -8.67
N ALA A 132 14.38 2.03 -8.52
CA ALA A 132 14.97 2.78 -9.63
C ALA A 132 16.49 2.90 -9.45
N SER A 133 17.26 2.68 -10.52
CA SER A 133 18.73 2.66 -10.45
C SER A 133 19.36 4.02 -10.14
N ASP A 134 18.67 5.10 -10.47
CA ASP A 134 19.09 6.48 -10.24
C ASP A 134 18.48 7.10 -8.96
N TYR A 135 17.57 6.39 -8.28
CA TYR A 135 16.91 6.84 -7.07
C TYR A 135 17.13 5.86 -5.89
N PRO A 136 18.11 6.13 -5.01
CA PRO A 136 18.47 5.20 -3.94
C PRO A 136 17.55 5.27 -2.71
N VAL A 137 16.76 6.33 -2.57
CA VAL A 137 15.84 6.51 -1.44
C VAL A 137 14.65 5.58 -1.62
N HIS A 138 14.23 4.92 -0.54
CA HIS A 138 13.22 3.86 -0.60
C HIS A 138 12.56 3.68 0.77
N GLY A 139 11.58 2.78 0.85
CA GLY A 139 10.74 2.55 2.03
C GLY A 139 9.30 2.97 1.77
N GLY A 140 8.46 2.81 2.78
CA GLY A 140 7.01 2.93 2.61
C GLY A 140 6.41 1.72 1.93
N PHE A 141 5.08 1.63 1.99
CA PHE A 141 4.37 0.48 1.43
C PHE A 141 4.03 0.60 -0.07
N LEU A 142 4.42 1.71 -0.68
CA LEU A 142 4.50 1.90 -2.13
C LEU A 142 5.96 2.18 -2.46
N ASP A 143 6.33 2.10 -3.74
CA ASP A 143 7.64 2.50 -4.21
C ASP A 143 7.60 3.87 -4.92
N ILE A 144 8.67 4.22 -5.63
CA ILE A 144 8.81 5.51 -6.33
C ILE A 144 7.94 5.62 -7.60
N TYR A 145 7.40 4.51 -8.12
CA TYR A 145 6.47 4.52 -9.24
C TYR A 145 5.03 4.62 -8.74
N GLY A 146 4.70 3.84 -7.71
CA GLY A 146 3.49 4.01 -6.94
C GLY A 146 2.21 3.46 -7.58
N LEU A 147 1.09 3.98 -7.09
CA LEU A 147 -0.25 3.47 -7.29
C LEU A 147 -1.07 4.47 -8.11
N MET A 148 -1.53 4.04 -9.29
CA MET A 148 -2.30 4.88 -10.19
C MET A 148 -3.76 4.43 -10.33
N PHE A 149 -4.69 5.35 -10.13
CA PHE A 149 -6.13 5.10 -10.20
C PHE A 149 -6.89 6.27 -10.79
N SER A 150 -8.07 6.01 -11.37
CA SER A 150 -8.95 7.07 -11.87
C SER A 150 -9.80 7.67 -10.74
N ILE A 151 -10.15 8.95 -10.85
CA ILE A 151 -11.12 9.64 -10.00
C ILE A 151 -12.33 10.19 -10.79
N GLY A 152 -12.53 9.68 -12.02
CA GLY A 152 -13.56 10.15 -12.94
C GLY A 152 -13.09 11.28 -13.86
N ASN A 153 -13.95 11.69 -14.80
CA ASN A 153 -13.71 12.79 -15.75
C ASN A 153 -12.39 12.70 -16.56
N GLY A 154 -11.87 11.48 -16.77
CA GLY A 154 -10.59 11.27 -17.45
C GLY A 154 -9.37 11.68 -16.61
N GLN A 155 -9.57 11.98 -15.33
CA GLN A 155 -8.51 12.28 -14.38
C GLN A 155 -8.00 11.00 -13.72
N VAL A 156 -6.68 10.96 -13.54
CA VAL A 156 -5.95 9.94 -12.80
C VAL A 156 -5.16 10.59 -11.67
N VAL A 157 -4.96 9.83 -10.60
CA VAL A 157 -4.10 10.16 -9.48
C VAL A 157 -2.98 9.14 -9.45
N ASN A 158 -1.73 9.60 -9.33
CA ASN A 158 -0.62 8.76 -8.94
C ASN A 158 -0.21 9.12 -7.51
N LEU A 159 -0.14 8.13 -6.62
CA LEU A 159 0.38 8.26 -5.26
C LEU A 159 1.61 7.36 -5.13
N TRP A 160 2.76 7.91 -4.75
CA TRP A 160 4.02 7.18 -4.66
C TRP A 160 4.77 7.51 -3.37
N SER A 161 5.72 6.65 -3.01
CA SER A 161 6.64 6.85 -1.91
C SER A 161 7.96 7.44 -2.42
N ASN A 162 8.37 8.59 -1.87
CA ASN A 162 9.74 9.08 -2.02
C ASN A 162 10.71 8.34 -1.08
N GLY A 163 10.19 7.54 -0.15
CA GLY A 163 10.96 6.75 0.78
C GLY A 163 11.42 7.51 2.02
N ASP A 164 12.33 6.88 2.76
CA ASP A 164 12.94 7.41 3.98
C ASP A 164 14.24 8.15 3.66
N PHE A 165 14.18 9.49 3.68
CA PHE A 165 15.36 10.34 3.49
C PHE A 165 16.41 10.23 4.60
N SER A 166 16.10 9.60 5.74
CA SER A 166 17.11 9.30 6.76
C SER A 166 17.97 8.08 6.42
N GLY A 167 17.58 7.30 5.41
CA GLY A 167 18.34 6.15 4.91
C GLY A 167 18.17 4.86 5.72
N THR A 168 17.23 4.81 6.66
CA THR A 168 16.96 3.59 7.45
C THR A 168 15.92 2.67 6.80
N GLY A 169 15.16 3.19 5.83
CA GLY A 169 14.03 2.52 5.20
C GLY A 169 12.78 2.42 6.10
N ALA A 170 12.86 2.93 7.33
CA ALA A 170 11.82 2.85 8.35
C ALA A 170 11.57 4.18 9.09
N GLY A 171 12.29 5.25 8.71
CA GLY A 171 12.06 6.60 9.21
C GLY A 171 10.75 7.19 8.68
N PRO A 172 10.46 8.48 8.96
CA PRO A 172 9.32 9.16 8.37
C PRO A 172 9.38 9.05 6.85
N ILE A 173 8.42 8.32 6.28
CA ILE A 173 8.33 8.13 4.85
C ILE A 173 7.63 9.34 4.24
N ASP A 174 8.26 9.93 3.24
CA ASP A 174 7.69 11.01 2.45
C ASP A 174 6.97 10.44 1.23
N TYR A 175 5.80 10.99 0.90
CA TYR A 175 5.02 10.59 -0.26
C TYR A 175 4.76 11.80 -1.16
N GLY A 176 4.56 11.51 -2.44
CA GLY A 176 4.12 12.48 -3.44
C GLY A 176 2.82 12.05 -4.11
N VAL A 177 2.15 13.03 -4.71
CA VAL A 177 0.88 12.85 -5.42
C VAL A 177 0.88 13.69 -6.69
N ALA A 178 0.38 13.13 -7.77
CA ALA A 178 0.13 13.85 -9.01
C ALA A 178 -1.30 13.62 -9.47
N VAL A 179 -1.95 14.67 -9.95
CA VAL A 179 -3.25 14.61 -10.59
C VAL A 179 -3.07 15.00 -12.05
N ALA A 180 -3.55 14.16 -12.97
CA ALA A 180 -3.34 14.39 -14.38
C ALA A 180 -4.51 13.91 -15.24
N THR A 181 -4.54 14.40 -16.46
CA THR A 181 -5.23 13.77 -17.59
C THR A 181 -4.18 13.41 -18.65
N ALA A 182 -4.56 12.70 -19.70
CA ALA A 182 -3.64 12.46 -20.83
C ALA A 182 -3.14 13.76 -21.49
N ALA A 183 -3.90 14.86 -21.36
CA ALA A 183 -3.56 16.15 -21.97
C ALA A 183 -2.64 17.01 -21.08
N ILE A 184 -2.83 16.98 -19.75
CA ILE A 184 -2.17 17.92 -18.85
C ILE A 184 -2.04 17.38 -17.42
N SER A 185 -0.91 17.68 -16.78
CA SER A 185 -0.75 17.57 -15.32
C SER A 185 -1.48 18.74 -14.65
N LEU A 186 -2.46 18.41 -13.82
CA LEU A 186 -3.32 19.35 -13.11
C LEU A 186 -2.71 19.77 -11.77
N ASP A 187 -2.02 18.84 -11.11
CA ASP A 187 -1.20 19.11 -9.94
C ASP A 187 -0.05 18.11 -9.84
N TYR A 188 1.05 18.54 -9.22
CA TYR A 188 2.21 17.73 -8.93
C TYR A 188 2.80 18.11 -7.56
N VAL A 189 2.44 17.34 -6.55
CA VAL A 189 2.98 17.42 -5.20
C VAL A 189 4.14 16.44 -5.09
N GLY A 190 5.36 16.94 -5.26
CA GLY A 190 6.57 16.12 -5.25
C GLY A 190 6.95 15.53 -3.88
N GLY A 191 6.31 15.96 -2.79
CA GLY A 191 6.63 15.55 -1.43
C GLY A 191 5.80 16.30 -0.38
N GLY A 192 6.02 15.99 0.89
CA GLY A 192 5.33 16.59 2.03
C GLY A 192 3.97 15.96 2.31
N VAL A 193 3.67 14.80 1.72
CA VAL A 193 2.45 14.02 2.02
C VAL A 193 2.80 12.96 3.05
N ALA A 194 2.12 13.00 4.19
CA ALA A 194 2.25 11.98 5.23
C ALA A 194 1.19 10.90 5.04
N VAL A 195 1.56 9.65 5.33
CA VAL A 195 0.67 8.50 5.19
C VAL A 195 0.62 7.71 6.49
N ALA A 196 -0.58 7.28 6.87
CA ALA A 196 -0.83 6.51 8.08
C ALA A 196 -1.64 5.26 7.73
N ALA A 197 -1.09 4.08 8.04
CA ALA A 197 -1.83 2.84 7.97
C ALA A 197 -2.99 2.84 8.98
N VAL A 198 -4.16 2.37 8.55
CA VAL A 198 -5.34 2.21 9.41
C VAL A 198 -5.34 0.77 9.92
N PRO A 199 -5.23 0.52 11.23
CA PRO A 199 -5.22 -0.84 11.75
C PRO A 199 -6.53 -1.58 11.45
N GLU A 200 -6.42 -2.79 10.93
CA GLU A 200 -7.57 -3.65 10.65
C GLU A 200 -8.36 -3.96 11.94
N PRO A 201 -9.71 -3.97 11.93
CA PRO A 201 -10.53 -4.25 13.11
C PRO A 201 -10.18 -5.56 13.83
N SER A 202 -9.73 -6.57 13.08
CA SER A 202 -9.30 -7.87 13.62
C SER A 202 -8.06 -7.77 14.51
N THR A 203 -7.19 -6.79 14.28
CA THR A 203 -6.01 -6.51 15.13
C THR A 203 -6.44 -6.18 16.55
N TYR A 204 -7.47 -5.35 16.69
CA TYR A 204 -8.04 -5.01 17.99
C TYR A 204 -8.74 -6.19 18.63
N ALA A 205 -9.49 -6.98 17.86
CA ALA A 205 -10.16 -8.18 18.36
C ALA A 205 -9.15 -9.22 18.90
N LEU A 206 -8.06 -9.47 18.16
CA LEU A 206 -6.99 -10.38 18.59
C LEU A 206 -6.24 -9.85 19.80
N MET A 207 -5.96 -8.56 19.85
CA MET A 207 -5.37 -7.93 21.03
C MET A 207 -6.27 -8.12 22.26
N LEU A 208 -7.57 -7.83 22.15
CA LEU A 208 -8.53 -8.00 23.24
C LEU A 208 -8.65 -9.46 23.68
N LEU A 209 -8.69 -10.40 22.73
CA LEU A 209 -8.68 -11.83 23.03
C LEU A 209 -7.39 -12.24 23.75
N GLY A 210 -6.24 -11.74 23.32
CA GLY A 210 -4.95 -11.96 23.99
C GLY A 210 -4.97 -11.45 25.42
N VAL A 211 -5.40 -10.21 25.65
CA VAL A 211 -5.51 -9.61 26.99
C VAL A 211 -6.49 -10.41 27.87
N ALA A 212 -7.63 -10.82 27.34
CA ALA A 212 -8.61 -11.64 28.06
C ALA A 212 -8.03 -13.00 28.46
N ALA A 213 -7.28 -13.65 27.56
CA ALA A 213 -6.60 -14.91 27.85
C ALA A 213 -5.54 -14.75 28.96
N PHE A 214 -4.73 -13.69 28.93
CA PHE A 214 -3.78 -13.38 30.00
C PHE A 214 -4.47 -13.13 31.34
N GLY A 215 -5.57 -12.37 31.35
CA GLY A 215 -6.36 -12.12 32.55
C GLY A 215 -6.93 -13.41 33.17
N ALA A 216 -7.42 -14.33 32.34
CA ALA A 216 -7.93 -15.63 32.81
C ALA A 216 -6.83 -16.51 33.43
N VAL A 217 -5.63 -16.54 32.83
CA VAL A 217 -4.47 -17.26 33.38
C VAL A 217 -4.01 -16.66 34.71
N ALA A 218 -3.91 -15.32 34.79
CA ALA A 218 -3.52 -14.63 36.02
C ALA A 218 -4.51 -14.92 37.17
N ARG A 219 -5.82 -14.86 36.89
CA ARG A 219 -6.87 -15.19 37.86
C ARG A 219 -6.79 -16.63 38.35
N ARG A 220 -6.49 -17.58 37.46
CA ARG A 220 -6.31 -19.00 37.82
C ARG A 220 -5.11 -19.22 38.75
N ARG A 221 -4.04 -18.44 38.59
CA ARG A 221 -2.82 -18.52 39.42
C ARG A 221 -2.97 -17.90 40.81
N GLN A 222 -3.94 -16.99 41.00
CA GLN A 222 -4.24 -16.40 42.31
C GLN A 222 -5.27 -17.22 43.12
N GLY A 223 -5.99 -18.13 42.46
CA GLY A 223 -6.97 -19.04 43.08
C GLY A 223 -6.40 -20.40 43.52
N THR A 224 -5.08 -20.58 43.45
CA THR A 224 -4.30 -21.73 43.93
C THR A 224 -3.25 -21.23 44.91
#